data_AF-A0A3A1YFD6-F1
#
_entry.id   AF-A0A3A1YFD6-F1
#
_cell.length_a   1.000
_cell.length_b   1.000
_cell.length_c   1.000
_cell.angle_alpha   90.00
_cell.angle_beta   90.00
_cell.angle_gamma   90.00
#
_symmetry.space_group_name_H-M   'P 1'
#
loop_
_entity.id
_entity.type
_entity.pdbx_description
1 polymer ?
#
loop_
_entity_poly.entity_id
_entity_poly.type
_entity_poly.pdbx_seq_one_letter_code
_entity_poly.pdbx_strand_id
1 'polypeptide(L)'
;MTQDDMWTTGFILYKEDYNESTARLLFLSLEYGLMHLYCKSARSKRSTTGPLLQYFSLLHVQLVGRFHNYINKVEVESIAIKYQGTNNFCALYLNELLYKLVQLEMHTPEEAAELFTIYKNALLDVYHAYDLEHLQLSLRKFELNLLQHLGIIKALNRDYQHQPLEANEVYYLIQEQGFISHQQIAKLDFAQFVNNQHAAPNYQTNQAFNDNFYIPLEQQDPLALQYQEYQYYQWQEMQKYSFSGQTLLLMHELFLADGQNQGASPAVKVNQTTQEQVEQQNSALAKSLTHLWQEQSQNTVAKKSNFTQEDLDASLAAKIKELEQRAQIELKQAKQQKAQAKKQAFAACFANYELYAQLDKSSAQSLLEKTQKFTRLYIDLLLGTRTLHTREQLVSYLSLLKSLEA
;
A
#
# COMPACT_ATOMS: atom_id res chain seq x y z
N MET A 1 -45.78 -4.74 6.43
CA MET A 1 -45.22 -3.47 5.91
C MET A 1 -43.97 -3.85 5.14
N THR A 2 -44.04 -3.76 3.81
CA THR A 2 -42.95 -4.05 2.89
C THR A 2 -41.83 -3.05 3.12
N GLN A 3 -40.87 -3.45 3.95
CA GLN A 3 -39.66 -2.70 4.18
C GLN A 3 -38.76 -2.97 2.97
N ASP A 4 -38.33 -1.92 2.27
CA ASP A 4 -37.38 -2.08 1.16
C ASP A 4 -36.15 -2.81 1.69
N ASP A 5 -35.99 -4.05 1.26
CA ASP A 5 -34.84 -4.86 1.60
C ASP A 5 -33.63 -4.29 0.84
N MET A 6 -32.73 -3.62 1.57
CA MET A 6 -31.53 -3.02 0.99
C MET A 6 -30.43 -4.08 0.91
N TRP A 7 -29.79 -4.21 -0.24
CA TRP A 7 -28.62 -5.06 -0.43
C TRP A 7 -27.38 -4.21 -0.63
N THR A 8 -26.24 -4.70 -0.14
CA THR A 8 -24.95 -4.06 -0.34
C THR A 8 -23.84 -5.09 -0.37
N THR A 9 -22.83 -4.83 -1.19
CA THR A 9 -21.63 -5.67 -1.28
C THR A 9 -20.46 -4.97 -0.57
N GLY A 10 -19.67 -5.72 0.19
CA GLY A 10 -18.63 -5.12 1.02
C GLY A 10 -17.72 -6.09 1.77
N PHE A 11 -16.83 -5.51 2.56
CA PHE A 11 -15.89 -6.23 3.41
C PHE A 11 -16.11 -5.92 4.88
N ILE A 12 -15.85 -6.91 5.74
CA ILE A 12 -15.79 -6.69 7.18
C ILE A 12 -14.40 -6.15 7.52
N LEU A 13 -14.33 -4.99 8.16
CA LEU A 13 -13.09 -4.40 8.66
C LEU A 13 -12.83 -4.79 10.11
N TYR A 14 -13.86 -4.74 10.93
CA TYR A 14 -13.79 -5.05 12.35
C TYR A 14 -15.02 -5.83 12.81
N LYS A 15 -14.81 -6.75 13.75
CA LYS A 15 -15.85 -7.59 14.33
C LYS A 15 -15.62 -7.71 15.83
N GLU A 16 -16.66 -7.43 16.59
CA GLU A 16 -16.68 -7.60 18.04
C GLU A 16 -17.96 -8.28 18.52
N ASP A 17 -17.86 -8.87 19.71
CA ASP A 17 -19.00 -9.42 20.42
C ASP A 17 -19.73 -8.29 21.16
N TYR A 18 -20.96 -7.99 20.74
CA TYR A 18 -21.74 -6.89 21.32
C TYR A 18 -22.61 -7.37 22.50
N ASN A 19 -23.30 -8.50 22.34
CA ASN A 19 -24.17 -9.11 23.36
C ASN A 19 -24.05 -10.65 23.32
N GLU A 20 -24.77 -11.38 24.19
CA GLU A 20 -24.76 -12.86 24.28
C GLU A 20 -24.91 -13.58 22.92
N SER A 21 -25.68 -13.02 21.98
CA SER A 21 -25.90 -13.63 20.67
C SER A 21 -25.59 -12.71 19.48
N THR A 22 -25.31 -11.43 19.71
CA THR A 22 -25.18 -10.42 18.64
C THR A 22 -23.73 -10.00 18.45
N ALA A 23 -23.27 -9.98 17.20
CA ALA A 23 -21.99 -9.40 16.82
C ALA A 23 -22.20 -8.00 16.22
N ARG A 24 -21.36 -7.04 16.61
CA ARG A 24 -21.26 -5.72 15.96
C ARG A 24 -20.10 -5.77 14.97
N LEU A 25 -20.33 -5.24 13.78
CA LEU A 25 -19.39 -5.22 12.68
C LEU A 25 -19.18 -3.77 12.23
N LEU A 26 -17.95 -3.45 11.84
CA LEU A 26 -17.71 -2.34 10.92
C LEU A 26 -17.57 -2.91 9.51
N PHE A 27 -18.41 -2.46 8.61
CA PHE A 27 -18.50 -2.94 7.24
C PHE A 27 -18.17 -1.82 6.27
N LEU A 28 -17.28 -2.10 5.32
CA LEU A 28 -16.99 -1.23 4.19
C LEU A 28 -17.85 -1.65 3.01
N SER A 29 -18.90 -0.89 2.75
CA SER A 29 -19.85 -1.05 1.66
C SER A 29 -19.36 -0.34 0.40
N LEU A 30 -19.60 -0.98 -0.74
CA LEU A 30 -19.39 -0.40 -2.06
C LEU A 30 -20.30 0.82 -2.29
N GLU A 31 -21.55 0.75 -1.86
CA GLU A 31 -22.58 1.75 -2.16
C GLU A 31 -22.69 2.85 -1.09
N TYR A 32 -22.40 2.52 0.17
CA TYR A 32 -22.67 3.38 1.33
C TYR A 32 -21.42 3.71 2.17
N GLY A 33 -20.25 3.18 1.80
CA GLY A 33 -19.01 3.42 2.53
C GLY A 33 -18.98 2.72 3.89
N LEU A 34 -18.45 3.36 4.93
CA LEU A 34 -18.36 2.74 6.25
C LEU A 34 -19.70 2.71 7.00
N MET A 35 -20.10 1.52 7.46
CA MET A 35 -21.34 1.33 8.20
C MET A 35 -21.17 0.41 9.41
N HIS A 36 -21.89 0.72 10.49
CA HIS A 36 -22.06 -0.20 11.62
C HIS A 36 -23.21 -1.16 11.37
N LEU A 37 -22.89 -2.45 11.33
CA LEU A 37 -23.86 -3.52 11.15
C LEU A 37 -23.95 -4.44 12.36
N TYR A 38 -25.12 -5.01 12.58
CA TYR A 38 -25.41 -5.93 13.67
C TYR A 38 -25.93 -7.26 13.13
N CYS A 39 -25.29 -8.36 13.50
CA CYS A 39 -25.76 -9.70 13.17
C CYS A 39 -26.29 -10.39 14.43
N LYS A 40 -27.61 -10.62 14.48
CA LYS A 40 -28.24 -11.40 15.55
C LYS A 40 -27.86 -12.88 15.42
N SER A 41 -27.74 -13.57 16.54
CA SER A 41 -27.42 -15.00 16.59
C SER A 41 -26.14 -15.40 15.85
N ALA A 42 -25.17 -14.49 15.66
CA ALA A 42 -23.91 -14.77 14.97
C ALA A 42 -23.09 -15.88 15.66
N ARG A 43 -23.26 -16.04 16.98
CA ARG A 43 -22.53 -17.02 17.81
C ARG A 43 -23.30 -18.32 18.07
N SER A 44 -24.56 -18.40 17.64
CA SER A 44 -25.36 -19.61 17.85
C SER A 44 -24.73 -20.78 17.08
N LYS A 45 -24.66 -21.96 17.70
CA LYS A 45 -24.20 -23.19 17.02
C LYS A 45 -25.04 -23.55 15.79
N ARG A 46 -26.27 -23.03 15.70
CA ARG A 46 -27.18 -23.21 14.56
C ARG A 46 -27.16 -22.02 13.59
N SER A 47 -26.26 -21.06 13.79
CA SER A 47 -26.16 -19.88 12.95
C SER A 47 -25.64 -20.24 11.56
N THR A 48 -26.43 -19.96 10.54
CA THR A 48 -26.01 -20.04 9.13
C THR A 48 -25.15 -18.84 8.74
N THR A 49 -25.41 -17.69 9.36
CA THR A 49 -24.83 -16.39 8.98
C THR A 49 -23.48 -16.13 9.67
N GLY A 50 -23.36 -16.49 10.95
CA GLY A 50 -22.17 -16.22 11.76
C GLY A 50 -20.83 -16.70 11.17
N PRO A 51 -20.75 -17.95 10.67
CA PRO A 51 -19.53 -18.49 10.07
C PRO A 51 -19.11 -17.82 8.75
N LEU A 52 -20.06 -17.20 8.03
CA LEU A 52 -19.82 -16.51 6.76
C LEU A 52 -19.20 -15.12 6.97
N LEU A 53 -19.38 -14.54 8.16
CA LEU A 53 -18.85 -13.23 8.53
C LEU A 53 -17.35 -13.32 8.86
N GLN A 54 -16.54 -13.56 7.83
CA GLN A 54 -15.08 -13.65 7.89
C GLN A 54 -14.43 -12.36 7.40
N TYR A 55 -13.22 -12.08 7.89
CA TYR A 55 -12.38 -11.02 7.33
C TYR A 55 -11.91 -11.39 5.93
N PHE A 56 -11.66 -10.38 5.10
CA PHE A 56 -11.09 -10.53 3.75
C PHE A 56 -11.92 -11.37 2.77
N SER A 57 -13.20 -11.64 3.10
CA SER A 57 -14.20 -12.18 2.16
C SER A 57 -15.08 -11.05 1.65
N LEU A 58 -15.39 -11.08 0.36
CA LEU A 58 -16.38 -10.20 -0.23
C LEU A 58 -17.77 -10.76 0.05
N LEU A 59 -18.60 -9.99 0.73
CA LEU A 59 -19.92 -10.40 1.19
C LEU A 59 -20.99 -9.53 0.55
N HIS A 60 -22.05 -10.17 0.07
CA HIS A 60 -23.29 -9.51 -0.32
C HIS A 60 -24.30 -9.70 0.82
N VAL A 61 -24.71 -8.60 1.46
CA VAL A 61 -25.47 -8.64 2.70
C VAL A 61 -26.82 -7.95 2.53
N GLN A 62 -27.86 -8.61 3.03
CA GLN A 62 -29.20 -8.05 3.09
C GLN A 62 -29.39 -7.32 4.43
N LEU A 63 -29.74 -6.04 4.34
CA LEU A 63 -29.90 -5.13 5.46
C LEU A 63 -31.37 -4.85 5.73
N VAL A 64 -31.74 -4.90 7.02
CA VAL A 64 -33.10 -4.70 7.51
C VAL A 64 -33.13 -3.77 8.72
N GLY A 65 -34.32 -3.29 9.07
CA GLY A 65 -34.53 -2.36 10.18
C GLY A 65 -34.64 -0.91 9.72
N ARG A 66 -35.12 -0.03 10.60
CA ARG A 66 -35.45 1.37 10.25
C ARG A 66 -34.26 2.16 9.68
N PHE A 67 -33.06 1.81 10.11
CA PHE A 67 -31.80 2.42 9.68
C PHE A 67 -30.95 1.46 8.83
N HIS A 68 -31.47 0.30 8.42
CA HIS A 68 -30.73 -0.73 7.68
C HIS A 68 -29.44 -1.22 8.37
N ASN A 69 -29.42 -1.24 9.70
CA ASN A 69 -28.22 -1.62 10.47
C ASN A 69 -28.17 -3.11 10.84
N TYR A 70 -29.19 -3.91 10.54
CA TYR A 70 -29.22 -5.34 10.91
C TYR A 70 -29.05 -6.24 9.69
N ILE A 71 -28.17 -7.22 9.80
CA ILE A 71 -27.96 -8.23 8.76
C ILE A 71 -29.04 -9.31 8.89
N ASN A 72 -29.78 -9.54 7.80
CA ASN A 72 -30.76 -10.62 7.70
C ASN A 72 -30.19 -11.85 6.97
N LYS A 73 -29.56 -11.62 5.82
CA LYS A 73 -28.94 -12.65 4.97
C LYS A 73 -27.54 -12.25 4.56
N VAL A 74 -26.69 -13.24 4.33
CA VAL A 74 -25.31 -13.07 3.86
C VAL A 74 -25.06 -14.09 2.77
N GLU A 75 -24.56 -13.60 1.64
CA GLU A 75 -24.07 -14.39 0.52
C GLU A 75 -22.58 -14.09 0.34
N VAL A 76 -21.79 -15.13 0.08
CA VAL A 76 -20.34 -14.99 -0.10
C VAL A 76 -20.07 -14.90 -1.59
N GLU A 77 -19.69 -13.71 -2.06
CA GLU A 77 -19.31 -13.50 -3.47
C GLU A 77 -17.89 -14.00 -3.74
N SER A 78 -16.98 -13.79 -2.79
CA SER A 78 -15.61 -14.28 -2.86
C SER A 78 -15.19 -14.94 -1.57
N ILE A 79 -14.55 -16.11 -1.70
CA ILE A 79 -13.94 -16.81 -0.57
C ILE A 79 -12.88 -15.89 0.07
N ALA A 80 -12.78 -15.95 1.40
CA ALA A 80 -11.81 -15.18 2.17
C ALA A 80 -10.38 -15.43 1.68
N ILE A 81 -9.65 -14.34 1.44
CA ILE A 81 -8.22 -14.42 1.12
C ILE A 81 -7.47 -14.92 2.36
N LYS A 82 -6.74 -16.02 2.19
CA LYS A 82 -5.91 -16.60 3.27
C LYS A 82 -4.50 -16.05 3.19
N TYR A 83 -4.21 -15.05 4.01
CA TYR A 83 -2.86 -14.54 4.20
C TYR A 83 -2.05 -15.43 5.14
N GLN A 84 -0.74 -15.53 4.89
CA GLN A 84 0.20 -16.30 5.71
C GLN A 84 1.27 -15.36 6.30
N GLY A 85 1.68 -15.63 7.53
CA GLY A 85 2.78 -14.91 8.19
C GLY A 85 2.56 -13.40 8.25
N THR A 86 3.57 -12.64 7.82
CA THR A 86 3.58 -11.17 7.84
C THR A 86 2.45 -10.53 7.04
N ASN A 87 2.04 -11.15 5.92
CA ASN A 87 1.00 -10.57 5.06
C ASN A 87 -0.35 -10.46 5.79
N ASN A 88 -0.63 -11.36 6.75
CA ASN A 88 -1.86 -11.28 7.55
C ASN A 88 -1.88 -10.07 8.48
N PHE A 89 -0.74 -9.75 9.13
CA PHE A 89 -0.63 -8.55 9.94
C PHE A 89 -0.72 -7.29 9.10
N CYS A 90 -0.14 -7.29 7.89
CA CYS A 90 -0.27 -6.17 6.96
C CYS A 90 -1.71 -5.99 6.47
N ALA A 91 -2.45 -7.06 6.17
CA ALA A 91 -3.85 -6.97 5.81
C ALA A 91 -4.72 -6.42 6.96
N LEU A 92 -4.43 -6.83 8.21
CA LEU A 92 -5.09 -6.26 9.40
C LEU A 92 -4.74 -4.79 9.62
N TYR A 93 -3.50 -4.38 9.31
CA TYR A 93 -3.10 -2.97 9.35
C TYR A 93 -3.92 -2.11 8.37
N LEU A 94 -4.27 -2.63 7.18
CA LEU A 94 -5.17 -1.94 6.25
C LEU A 94 -6.54 -1.69 6.90
N ASN A 95 -7.10 -2.71 7.58
CA ASN A 95 -8.38 -2.58 8.28
C ASN A 95 -8.31 -1.54 9.40
N GLU A 96 -7.22 -1.56 10.18
CA GLU A 96 -7.02 -0.64 11.29
C GLU A 96 -6.89 0.81 10.82
N LEU A 97 -6.16 1.04 9.71
CA LEU A 97 -6.06 2.38 9.12
C LEU A 97 -7.42 2.93 8.70
N LEU A 98 -8.23 2.13 7.99
CA LEU A 98 -9.57 2.56 7.61
C LEU A 98 -10.45 2.84 8.83
N TYR A 99 -10.42 1.93 9.82
CA TYR A 99 -11.17 2.08 11.06
C TYR A 99 -10.83 3.38 11.81
N LYS A 100 -9.57 3.81 11.79
CA LYS A 100 -9.12 4.99 12.54
C LYS A 100 -9.23 6.30 11.76
N LEU A 101 -8.98 6.26 10.45
CA LEU A 101 -8.81 7.49 9.65
C LEU A 101 -10.09 7.90 8.91
N VAL A 102 -10.93 6.95 8.53
CA VAL A 102 -12.14 7.25 7.76
C VAL A 102 -13.30 7.49 8.71
N GLN A 103 -13.99 8.61 8.52
CA GLN A 103 -15.17 8.97 9.29
C GLN A 103 -16.37 8.11 8.86
N LEU A 104 -17.28 7.87 9.80
CA LEU A 104 -18.49 7.09 9.54
C LEU A 104 -19.59 7.88 8.81
N GLU A 105 -19.37 9.17 8.57
CA GLU A 105 -20.37 10.09 8.05
C GLU A 105 -20.58 9.92 6.54
N MET A 106 -21.71 10.42 6.05
CA MET A 106 -22.31 10.01 4.77
C MET A 106 -21.41 10.27 3.56
N HIS A 107 -20.67 9.23 3.17
CA HIS A 107 -19.97 9.17 1.90
C HIS A 107 -20.97 9.36 0.75
N THR A 108 -20.58 10.13 -0.25
CA THR A 108 -21.27 10.05 -1.53
C THR A 108 -21.09 8.64 -2.11
N PRO A 109 -22.01 8.13 -2.95
CA PRO A 109 -21.86 6.81 -3.57
C PRO A 109 -20.55 6.68 -4.37
N GLU A 110 -20.05 7.78 -4.94
CA GLU A 110 -18.79 7.82 -5.67
C GLU A 110 -17.58 7.67 -4.72
N GLU A 111 -17.56 8.40 -3.61
CA GLU A 111 -16.52 8.27 -2.57
C GLU A 111 -16.49 6.86 -1.96
N ALA A 112 -17.68 6.31 -1.68
CA ALA A 112 -17.81 4.95 -1.16
C ALA A 112 -17.21 3.92 -2.14
N ALA A 113 -17.52 4.04 -3.43
CA ALA A 113 -17.02 3.14 -4.46
C ALA A 113 -15.50 3.27 -4.67
N GLU A 114 -14.96 4.50 -4.59
CA GLU A 114 -13.54 4.76 -4.66
C GLU A 114 -12.80 4.12 -3.47
N LEU A 115 -13.24 4.38 -2.24
CA LEU A 115 -12.66 3.82 -1.03
C LEU A 115 -12.69 2.28 -1.04
N PHE A 116 -13.83 1.71 -1.45
CA PHE A 116 -13.98 0.27 -1.61
C PHE A 116 -12.96 -0.28 -2.62
N THR A 117 -12.76 0.40 -3.74
CA THR A 117 -11.79 -0.01 -4.78
C THR A 117 -10.36 0.07 -4.27
N ILE A 118 -10.00 1.14 -3.56
CA ILE A 118 -8.68 1.30 -2.91
C ILE A 118 -8.40 0.13 -1.97
N TYR A 119 -9.35 -0.20 -1.08
CA TYR A 119 -9.20 -1.30 -0.13
C TYR A 119 -9.13 -2.67 -0.82
N LYS A 120 -10.02 -2.94 -1.78
CA LYS A 120 -10.03 -4.20 -2.55
C LYS A 120 -8.70 -4.42 -3.27
N ASN A 121 -8.19 -3.38 -3.94
CA ASN A 121 -6.93 -3.46 -4.65
C ASN A 121 -5.76 -3.70 -3.67
N ALA A 122 -5.74 -3.02 -2.51
CA ALA A 122 -4.72 -3.23 -1.50
C ALA A 122 -4.70 -4.68 -0.94
N LEU A 123 -5.88 -5.30 -0.75
CA LEU A 123 -5.96 -6.71 -0.37
C LEU A 123 -5.30 -7.64 -1.42
N LEU A 124 -5.54 -7.39 -2.71
CA LEU A 124 -4.93 -8.14 -3.80
C LEU A 124 -3.42 -7.89 -3.88
N ASP A 125 -2.99 -6.63 -3.73
CA ASP A 125 -1.58 -6.24 -3.75
C ASP A 125 -0.80 -6.93 -2.61
N VAL A 126 -1.38 -7.03 -1.41
CA VAL A 126 -0.80 -7.78 -0.27
C VAL A 126 -0.81 -9.29 -0.51
N TYR A 127 -1.78 -9.82 -1.25
CA TYR A 127 -1.86 -11.24 -1.58
C TYR A 127 -0.77 -11.64 -2.59
N HIS A 128 -0.56 -10.81 -3.62
CA HIS A 128 0.44 -11.06 -4.65
C HIS A 128 1.88 -10.79 -4.18
N ALA A 129 2.06 -9.98 -3.14
CA ALA A 129 3.37 -9.73 -2.52
C ALA A 129 4.07 -11.05 -2.14
N TYR A 130 5.34 -11.19 -2.53
CA TYR A 130 6.09 -12.42 -2.38
C TYR A 130 7.33 -12.32 -1.51
N ASP A 131 7.74 -11.11 -1.15
CA ASP A 131 8.77 -10.81 -0.17
C ASP A 131 8.39 -9.52 0.59
N LEU A 132 9.26 -9.09 1.51
CA LEU A 132 9.04 -7.92 2.34
C LEU A 132 9.05 -6.60 1.56
N GLU A 133 9.83 -6.52 0.48
CA GLU A 133 9.97 -5.29 -0.32
C GLU A 133 8.68 -5.02 -1.11
N HIS A 134 8.15 -6.04 -1.77
CA HIS A 134 6.89 -5.97 -2.51
C HIS A 134 5.71 -5.76 -1.55
N LEU A 135 5.78 -6.30 -0.33
CA LEU A 135 4.78 -6.03 0.70
C LEU A 135 4.81 -4.56 1.14
N GLN A 136 6.00 -3.97 1.32
CA GLN A 136 6.13 -2.54 1.62
C GLN A 136 5.56 -1.67 0.50
N LEU A 137 5.82 -2.02 -0.77
CA LEU A 137 5.23 -1.34 -1.93
C LEU A 137 3.70 -1.33 -1.88
N SER A 138 3.08 -2.49 -1.64
CA SER A 138 1.61 -2.60 -1.52
C SER A 138 1.06 -1.71 -0.40
N LEU A 139 1.74 -1.66 0.75
CA LEU A 139 1.34 -0.79 1.86
C LEU A 139 1.49 0.70 1.52
N ARG A 140 2.62 1.10 0.93
CA ARG A 140 2.85 2.50 0.55
C ARG A 140 1.82 2.97 -0.48
N LYS A 141 1.49 2.12 -1.45
CA LYS A 141 0.43 2.39 -2.44
C LYS A 141 -0.91 2.64 -1.75
N PHE A 142 -1.33 1.74 -0.85
CA PHE A 142 -2.58 1.89 -0.12
C PHE A 142 -2.62 3.18 0.71
N GLU A 143 -1.57 3.45 1.50
CA GLU A 143 -1.50 4.64 2.36
C GLU A 143 -1.60 5.94 1.54
N LEU A 144 -0.88 6.03 0.41
CA LEU A 144 -0.94 7.20 -0.47
C LEU A 144 -2.32 7.39 -1.10
N ASN A 145 -2.93 6.31 -1.62
CA ASN A 145 -4.27 6.36 -2.20
C ASN A 145 -5.31 6.75 -1.15
N LEU A 146 -5.19 6.23 0.08
CA LEU A 146 -6.07 6.59 1.18
C LEU A 146 -5.93 8.07 1.57
N LEU A 147 -4.70 8.56 1.72
CA LEU A 147 -4.47 9.97 2.04
C LEU A 147 -4.93 10.93 0.92
N GLN A 148 -4.84 10.50 -0.35
CA GLN A 148 -5.39 11.25 -1.48
C GLN A 148 -6.92 11.25 -1.46
N HIS A 149 -7.55 10.11 -1.22
CA HIS A 149 -9.00 9.99 -1.08
C HIS A 149 -9.55 10.86 0.07
N LEU A 150 -8.83 10.94 1.18
CA LEU A 150 -9.16 11.84 2.30
C LEU A 150 -8.93 13.33 1.99
N GLY A 151 -8.39 13.68 0.82
CA GLY A 151 -8.12 15.05 0.39
C GLY A 151 -6.91 15.70 1.08
N ILE A 152 -6.10 14.92 1.80
CA ILE A 152 -4.95 15.41 2.58
C ILE A 152 -3.77 15.68 1.65
N ILE A 153 -3.54 14.76 0.71
CA ILE A 153 -2.53 14.91 -0.33
C ILE A 153 -3.26 15.18 -1.65
N LYS A 154 -2.89 16.27 -2.33
CA LYS A 154 -3.53 16.66 -3.61
C LYS A 154 -2.78 16.12 -4.83
N ALA A 155 -1.47 16.35 -4.89
CA ALA A 155 -0.65 15.93 -6.02
C ALA A 155 0.82 15.79 -5.61
N LEU A 156 1.49 14.77 -6.15
CA LEU A 156 2.93 14.53 -5.96
C LEU A 156 3.77 14.98 -7.17
N ASN A 157 3.14 15.53 -8.20
CA ASN A 157 3.80 15.99 -9.43
C ASN A 157 3.85 17.52 -9.56
N ARG A 158 3.35 18.25 -8.55
CA ARG A 158 3.30 19.72 -8.54
C ARG A 158 3.79 20.29 -7.22
N ASP A 159 4.33 21.50 -7.28
CA ASP A 159 4.70 22.29 -6.11
C ASP A 159 3.49 23.01 -5.48
N TYR A 160 3.74 23.76 -4.40
CA TYR A 160 2.71 24.55 -3.71
C TYR A 160 2.07 25.66 -4.56
N GLN A 161 2.73 26.08 -5.66
CA GLN A 161 2.22 27.04 -6.64
C GLN A 161 1.53 26.36 -7.83
N HIS A 162 1.32 25.04 -7.75
CA HIS A 162 0.76 24.19 -8.80
C HIS A 162 1.61 24.10 -10.08
N GLN A 163 2.90 24.44 -10.01
CA GLN A 163 3.87 24.26 -11.08
C GLN A 163 4.38 22.81 -11.10
N PRO A 164 4.71 22.25 -12.27
CA PRO A 164 5.26 20.90 -12.35
C PRO A 164 6.60 20.82 -11.60
N LEU A 165 6.83 19.67 -10.94
CA LEU A 165 8.12 19.43 -10.27
C LEU A 165 9.23 19.12 -11.28
N GLU A 166 10.41 19.66 -11.02
CA GLU A 166 11.62 19.40 -11.81
C GLU A 166 12.40 18.24 -11.20
N ALA A 167 12.79 17.26 -12.03
CA ALA A 167 13.42 16.03 -11.54
C ALA A 167 14.74 16.26 -10.78
N ASN A 168 15.51 17.28 -11.19
CA ASN A 168 16.83 17.58 -10.65
C ASN A 168 16.81 18.51 -9.43
N GLU A 169 15.64 19.00 -9.03
CA GLU A 169 15.48 19.91 -7.89
C GLU A 169 15.23 19.14 -6.58
N VAL A 170 15.50 19.80 -5.45
CA VAL A 170 15.17 19.30 -4.11
C VAL A 170 13.97 20.08 -3.60
N TYR A 171 12.99 19.36 -3.06
CA TYR A 171 11.76 19.89 -2.52
C TYR A 171 11.64 19.56 -1.03
N TYR A 172 11.08 20.49 -0.27
CA TYR A 172 10.77 20.33 1.14
C TYR A 172 9.27 20.27 1.33
N LEU A 173 8.81 19.33 2.15
CA LEU A 173 7.40 19.22 2.50
C LEU A 173 7.05 20.15 3.66
N ILE A 174 6.09 21.04 3.43
CA ILE A 174 5.42 21.81 4.48
C ILE A 174 4.00 21.27 4.65
N GLN A 175 3.66 20.84 5.87
CA GLN A 175 2.53 19.97 6.18
C GLN A 175 1.15 20.48 5.68
N GLU A 176 0.99 21.79 5.47
CA GLU A 176 -0.26 22.39 4.96
C GLU A 176 -0.12 23.04 3.57
N GLN A 177 1.11 23.31 3.12
CA GLN A 177 1.37 24.06 1.89
C GLN A 177 1.78 23.12 0.73
N GLY A 178 2.31 21.94 1.03
CA GLY A 178 2.83 21.00 0.03
C GLY A 178 4.33 21.18 -0.18
N PHE A 179 4.79 20.93 -1.41
CA PHE A 179 6.22 20.92 -1.74
C PHE A 179 6.71 22.31 -2.15
N ILE A 180 7.82 22.76 -1.55
CA ILE A 180 8.50 24.01 -1.90
C ILE A 180 9.91 23.69 -2.36
N SER A 181 10.37 24.28 -3.47
CA SER A 181 11.72 24.02 -3.97
C SER A 181 12.79 24.65 -3.06
N HIS A 182 13.96 24.02 -3.00
CA HIS A 182 15.10 24.55 -2.27
C HIS A 182 15.47 25.95 -2.75
N GLN A 183 15.40 26.23 -4.05
CA GLN A 183 15.67 27.56 -4.60
C GLN A 183 14.67 28.61 -4.10
N GLN A 184 13.40 28.26 -3.95
CA GLN A 184 12.37 29.17 -3.42
C GLN A 184 12.60 29.44 -1.93
N ILE A 185 12.97 28.41 -1.14
CA ILE A 185 13.32 28.58 0.28
C ILE A 185 14.61 29.40 0.43
N ALA A 186 15.62 29.16 -0.41
CA ALA A 186 16.86 29.93 -0.43
C ALA A 186 16.62 31.43 -0.76
N LYS A 187 15.58 31.75 -1.53
CA LYS A 187 15.15 33.14 -1.76
C LYS A 187 14.46 33.76 -0.53
N LEU A 188 13.84 32.94 0.31
CA LEU A 188 13.27 33.32 1.61
C LEU A 188 14.34 33.38 2.71
N ASP A 189 15.59 33.02 2.41
CA ASP A 189 16.64 32.77 3.38
C ASP A 189 17.15 34.05 4.06
N PHE A 190 17.74 33.84 5.24
CA PHE A 190 18.09 34.76 6.32
C PHE A 190 18.51 36.19 5.94
N ALA A 191 19.17 36.40 4.79
CA ALA A 191 19.56 37.72 4.30
C ALA A 191 18.37 38.67 4.07
N GLN A 192 17.22 38.18 3.60
CA GLN A 192 16.00 38.99 3.50
C GLN A 192 15.37 39.25 4.86
N PHE A 193 15.42 38.28 5.79
CA PHE A 193 14.93 38.46 7.15
C PHE A 193 15.79 39.49 7.92
N VAL A 194 17.11 39.41 7.82
CA VAL A 194 18.07 40.38 8.38
C VAL A 194 17.91 41.75 7.73
N ASN A 195 17.80 41.82 6.40
CA ASN A 195 17.51 43.10 5.73
C ASN A 195 16.15 43.68 6.13
N ASN A 196 15.14 42.86 6.39
CA ASN A 196 13.83 43.32 6.87
C ASN A 196 13.87 43.75 8.34
N GLN A 197 14.72 43.15 9.18
CA GLN A 197 14.98 43.67 10.54
C GLN A 197 15.75 45.00 10.51
N HIS A 198 16.71 45.16 9.59
CA HIS A 198 17.41 46.42 9.38
C HIS A 198 16.54 47.48 8.69
N ALA A 199 15.48 47.07 7.98
CA ALA A 199 14.49 47.96 7.36
C ALA A 199 13.40 48.41 8.34
N ALA A 200 13.34 47.86 9.56
CA ALA A 200 12.57 48.47 10.64
C ALA A 200 13.34 49.69 11.18
N PRO A 201 12.83 50.92 10.99
CA PRO A 201 13.53 52.09 11.47
C PRO A 201 13.45 52.10 13.01
N ASN A 202 14.60 51.94 13.67
CA ASN A 202 14.93 52.34 15.06
C ASN A 202 15.53 51.26 15.97
N TYR A 203 16.59 50.59 15.53
CA TYR A 203 17.64 50.16 16.47
C TYR A 203 18.98 50.75 16.02
N GLN A 204 19.18 52.02 16.34
CA GLN A 204 20.53 52.59 16.41
C GLN A 204 21.22 52.03 17.65
N THR A 205 22.26 51.24 17.45
CA THR A 205 23.52 51.41 18.20
C THR A 205 24.69 50.79 17.42
N ASN A 206 25.33 51.67 16.65
CA ASN A 206 26.77 51.80 16.40
C ASN A 206 27.62 50.59 15.99
N GLN A 207 27.96 50.60 14.69
CA GLN A 207 29.33 50.71 14.16
C GLN A 207 30.45 49.93 14.88
N ALA A 208 30.86 48.81 14.29
CA ALA A 208 32.22 48.62 13.76
C ALA A 208 32.29 47.24 13.06
N PHE A 209 32.25 47.26 11.74
CA PHE A 209 32.72 46.14 10.91
C PHE A 209 34.24 46.05 11.13
N ASN A 210 34.71 45.06 11.89
CA ASN A 210 36.10 44.61 11.83
C ASN A 210 36.21 43.14 12.27
N ASP A 211 37.11 42.45 11.59
CA ASP A 211 37.39 41.02 11.65
C ASP A 211 37.56 40.46 13.08
N ASN A 212 37.13 39.20 13.27
CA ASN A 212 37.25 38.38 14.49
C ASN A 212 36.46 38.82 15.73
N PHE A 213 35.13 38.65 15.71
CA PHE A 213 34.32 38.63 16.94
C PHE A 213 33.88 37.22 17.31
N TYR A 214 34.65 36.58 18.20
CA TYR A 214 34.12 35.54 19.07
C TYR A 214 33.40 36.28 20.21
N ILE A 215 32.08 36.42 20.12
CA ILE A 215 31.27 36.98 21.22
C ILE A 215 31.22 35.90 22.31
N PRO A 216 31.68 36.18 23.54
CA PRO A 216 31.55 35.22 24.64
C PRO A 216 30.07 34.89 24.88
N LEU A 217 29.73 33.61 25.09
CA LEU A 217 28.35 33.12 25.30
C LEU A 217 27.57 33.91 26.39
N GLU A 218 28.28 34.55 27.31
CA GLU A 218 27.73 35.36 28.41
C GLU A 218 27.18 36.74 27.97
N GLN A 219 27.48 37.21 26.77
CA GLN A 219 27.07 38.52 26.23
C GLN A 219 26.03 38.43 25.09
N GLN A 220 25.65 37.22 24.69
CA GLN A 220 24.61 37.04 23.68
C GLN A 220 23.23 37.17 24.35
N ASP A 221 22.34 37.96 23.73
CA ASP A 221 20.95 38.08 24.19
C ASP A 221 20.31 36.68 24.23
N PRO A 222 19.86 36.19 25.40
CA PRO A 222 19.30 34.85 25.54
C PRO A 222 18.10 34.63 24.60
N LEU A 223 17.35 35.68 24.27
CA LEU A 223 16.24 35.58 23.32
C LEU A 223 16.72 35.40 21.87
N ALA A 224 17.82 36.05 21.49
CA ALA A 224 18.42 35.91 20.16
C ALA A 224 19.02 34.51 19.97
N LEU A 225 19.68 33.98 21.00
CA LEU A 225 20.16 32.58 21.03
C LEU A 225 19.00 31.59 20.91
N GLN A 226 17.94 31.77 21.69
CA GLN A 226 16.75 30.92 21.62
C GLN A 226 16.08 30.98 20.24
N TYR A 227 16.10 32.14 19.58
CA TYR A 227 15.60 32.29 18.22
C TYR A 227 16.47 31.59 17.18
N GLN A 228 17.80 31.68 17.28
CA GLN A 228 18.74 30.98 16.40
C GLN A 228 18.64 29.46 16.58
N GLU A 229 18.57 28.97 17.81
CA GLU A 229 18.30 27.56 18.11
C GLU A 229 16.99 27.12 17.48
N TYR A 230 15.93 27.92 17.62
CA TYR A 230 14.64 27.63 16.99
C TYR A 230 14.74 27.55 15.46
N GLN A 231 15.40 28.50 14.81
CA GLN A 231 15.61 28.46 13.35
C GLN A 231 16.41 27.24 12.92
N TYR A 232 17.45 26.89 13.68
CA TYR A 232 18.26 25.70 13.43
C TYR A 232 17.42 24.42 13.58
N TYR A 233 16.57 24.32 14.61
CA TYR A 233 15.65 23.20 14.78
C TYR A 233 14.63 23.12 13.64
N GLN A 234 14.03 24.24 13.22
CA GLN A 234 13.12 24.27 12.08
C GLN A 234 13.82 23.83 10.80
N TRP A 235 15.06 24.27 10.57
CA TRP A 235 15.85 23.87 9.43
C TRP A 235 16.17 22.36 9.48
N GLN A 236 16.58 21.83 10.63
CA GLN A 236 16.79 20.39 10.82
C GLN A 236 15.51 19.57 10.57
N GLU A 237 14.36 20.05 11.07
CA GLU A 237 13.06 19.43 10.81
C GLU A 237 12.72 19.45 9.30
N MET A 238 12.96 20.57 8.61
CA MET A 238 12.75 20.65 7.16
C MET A 238 13.66 19.67 6.41
N GLN A 239 14.94 19.52 6.80
CA GLN A 239 15.84 18.56 6.16
C GLN A 239 15.36 17.10 6.29
N LYS A 240 14.65 16.75 7.38
CA LYS A 240 14.06 15.41 7.56
C LYS A 240 13.00 15.07 6.51
N TYR A 241 12.32 16.09 5.97
CA TYR A 241 11.27 15.97 4.96
C TYR A 241 11.69 16.58 3.62
N SER A 242 12.95 16.36 3.25
CA SER A 242 13.49 16.70 1.94
C SER A 242 13.35 15.53 0.95
N PHE A 243 12.92 15.85 -0.26
CA PHE A 243 12.69 14.90 -1.35
C PHE A 243 13.34 15.42 -2.63
N SER A 244 13.91 14.55 -3.46
CA SER A 244 14.29 14.96 -4.81
C SER A 244 13.05 14.92 -5.70
N GLY A 245 12.98 15.82 -6.68
CA GLY A 245 11.88 15.85 -7.64
C GLY A 245 11.71 14.51 -8.35
N GLN A 246 12.80 13.85 -8.73
CA GLN A 246 12.76 12.50 -9.29
C GLN A 246 12.05 11.48 -8.37
N THR A 247 12.29 11.52 -7.05
CA THR A 247 11.60 10.63 -6.11
C THR A 247 10.10 10.92 -6.09
N LEU A 248 9.70 12.19 -6.03
CA LEU A 248 8.28 12.58 -5.98
C LEU A 248 7.52 12.19 -7.26
N LEU A 249 8.13 12.45 -8.42
CA LEU A 249 7.59 12.04 -9.71
C LEU A 249 7.48 10.51 -9.81
N LEU A 250 8.50 9.77 -9.36
CA LEU A 250 8.45 8.31 -9.33
C LEU A 250 7.37 7.78 -8.38
N MET A 251 7.18 8.40 -7.22
CA MET A 251 6.09 8.08 -6.30
C MET A 251 4.72 8.32 -6.97
N HIS A 252 4.57 9.44 -7.67
CA HIS A 252 3.35 9.73 -8.42
C HIS A 252 3.06 8.65 -9.46
N GLU A 253 4.03 8.35 -10.32
CA GLU A 253 3.88 7.37 -11.40
C GLU A 253 3.64 5.95 -10.91
N LEU A 254 4.25 5.56 -9.79
CA LEU A 254 4.15 4.21 -9.26
C LEU A 254 2.86 3.99 -8.46
N PHE A 255 2.43 4.98 -7.68
CA PHE A 255 1.38 4.80 -6.68
C PHE A 255 0.07 5.51 -6.99
N LEU A 256 0.11 6.65 -7.70
CA LEU A 256 -1.02 7.54 -7.90
C LEU A 256 -1.44 7.73 -9.36
N ALA A 257 -0.64 7.26 -10.32
CA ALA A 257 -1.02 7.35 -11.73
C ALA A 257 -2.28 6.52 -11.97
N ASP A 258 -3.31 7.19 -12.48
CA ASP A 258 -4.52 6.54 -12.97
C ASP A 258 -4.12 5.64 -14.12
N GLY A 259 -4.05 4.34 -13.83
CA GLY A 259 -3.86 3.34 -14.85
C GLY A 259 -5.02 3.42 -15.83
N GLN A 260 -4.78 3.98 -17.02
CA GLN A 260 -5.55 3.64 -18.22
C GLN A 260 -5.49 2.12 -18.53
N ASN A 261 -4.72 1.36 -17.75
CA ASN A 261 -4.65 -0.09 -17.72
C ASN A 261 -5.34 -0.72 -16.50
N GLN A 262 -6.46 -0.17 -15.99
CA GLN A 262 -7.46 -1.04 -15.35
C GLN A 262 -8.22 -1.78 -16.45
N GLY A 263 -7.53 -2.74 -17.07
CA GLY A 263 -8.16 -3.74 -17.91
C GLY A 263 -9.26 -4.39 -17.10
N ALA A 264 -10.47 -4.37 -17.67
CA ALA A 264 -11.60 -5.19 -17.25
C ALA A 264 -11.10 -6.57 -16.81
N SER A 265 -11.66 -7.09 -15.71
CA SER A 265 -11.56 -8.52 -15.41
C SER A 265 -11.67 -9.30 -16.71
N PRO A 266 -10.75 -10.22 -17.03
CA PRO A 266 -11.02 -11.16 -18.09
C PRO A 266 -12.17 -12.00 -17.56
N ALA A 267 -13.39 -11.62 -17.92
CA ALA A 267 -14.48 -12.57 -17.97
C ALA A 267 -14.01 -13.61 -18.97
N VAL A 268 -13.41 -14.69 -18.48
CA VAL A 268 -13.09 -15.88 -19.24
C VAL A 268 -14.43 -16.50 -19.64
N LYS A 269 -15.08 -15.91 -20.64
CA LYS A 269 -15.98 -16.64 -21.51
C LYS A 269 -15.06 -17.38 -22.46
N VAL A 270 -14.84 -18.64 -22.13
CA VAL A 270 -14.16 -19.60 -23.00
C VAL A 270 -14.83 -19.51 -24.38
N ASN A 271 -14.13 -18.92 -25.33
CA ASN A 271 -14.63 -18.80 -26.70
C ASN A 271 -14.62 -20.21 -27.32
N GLN A 272 -15.63 -20.56 -28.14
CA GLN A 272 -15.71 -21.90 -28.75
C GLN A 272 -14.44 -22.24 -29.56
N THR A 273 -13.81 -21.23 -30.16
CA THR A 273 -12.52 -21.31 -30.83
C THR A 273 -11.37 -21.73 -29.90
N THR A 274 -11.41 -21.36 -28.62
CA THR A 274 -10.39 -21.76 -27.62
C THR A 274 -10.61 -23.19 -27.14
N GLN A 275 -11.88 -23.64 -27.03
CA GLN A 275 -12.18 -25.06 -26.79
C GLN A 275 -11.73 -25.94 -27.95
N GLU A 276 -12.02 -25.54 -29.18
CA GLU A 276 -11.56 -26.25 -30.39
C GLU A 276 -10.04 -26.24 -30.51
N GLN A 277 -9.35 -25.15 -30.14
CA GLN A 277 -7.88 -25.12 -30.12
C GLN A 277 -7.28 -25.99 -29.02
N VAL A 278 -7.90 -26.07 -27.84
CA VAL A 278 -7.49 -26.99 -26.77
C VAL A 278 -7.74 -28.44 -27.19
N GLU A 279 -8.82 -28.73 -27.91
CA GLU A 279 -9.15 -30.07 -28.41
C GLU A 279 -8.26 -30.49 -29.61
N GLN A 280 -7.90 -29.53 -30.46
CA GLN A 280 -6.87 -29.70 -31.49
C GLN A 280 -5.47 -29.87 -30.89
N GLN A 281 -5.12 -29.13 -29.83
CA GLN A 281 -3.87 -29.34 -29.10
C GLN A 281 -3.86 -30.68 -28.39
N ASN A 282 -4.96 -31.10 -27.76
CA ASN A 282 -5.08 -32.40 -27.11
C ASN A 282 -5.02 -33.56 -28.12
N SER A 283 -5.61 -33.43 -29.31
CA SER A 283 -5.52 -34.43 -30.37
C SER A 283 -4.15 -34.44 -31.07
N ALA A 284 -3.50 -33.28 -31.23
CA ALA A 284 -2.13 -33.19 -31.72
C ALA A 284 -1.12 -33.76 -30.71
N LEU A 285 -1.32 -33.50 -29.42
CA LEU A 285 -0.52 -34.06 -28.33
C LEU A 285 -0.77 -35.56 -28.19
N ALA A 286 -2.00 -36.03 -28.38
CA ALA A 286 -2.31 -37.46 -28.45
C ALA A 286 -1.61 -38.15 -29.63
N LYS A 287 -1.60 -37.54 -30.83
CA LYS A 287 -0.87 -38.04 -32.02
C LYS A 287 0.65 -38.02 -31.82
N SER A 288 1.19 -36.97 -31.22
CA SER A 288 2.61 -36.88 -30.87
C SER A 288 3.01 -37.90 -29.79
N LEU A 289 2.14 -38.16 -28.81
CA LEU A 289 2.33 -39.22 -27.82
C LEU A 289 2.25 -40.60 -28.48
N THR A 290 1.37 -40.83 -29.46
CA THR A 290 1.33 -42.11 -30.20
C THR A 290 2.58 -42.31 -31.05
N HIS A 291 3.09 -41.26 -31.68
CA HIS A 291 4.34 -41.28 -32.44
C HIS A 291 5.55 -41.50 -31.54
N LEU A 292 5.63 -40.82 -30.38
CA LEU A 292 6.67 -41.05 -29.37
C LEU A 292 6.63 -42.48 -28.81
N TRP A 293 5.44 -43.05 -28.64
CA TRP A 293 5.27 -44.44 -28.22
C TRP A 293 5.72 -45.40 -29.32
N GLN A 294 5.41 -45.13 -30.60
CA GLN A 294 5.88 -45.91 -31.75
C GLN A 294 7.40 -45.80 -31.96
N GLU A 295 8.01 -44.62 -31.77
CA GLU A 295 9.48 -44.44 -31.80
C GLU A 295 10.16 -45.16 -30.63
N GLN A 296 9.57 -45.13 -29.42
CA GLN A 296 10.07 -45.94 -28.29
C GLN A 296 9.91 -47.44 -28.53
N SER A 297 8.88 -47.86 -29.26
CA SER A 297 8.63 -49.27 -29.63
C SER A 297 9.61 -49.78 -30.71
N GLN A 298 10.14 -48.89 -31.54
CA GLN A 298 11.08 -49.21 -32.62
C GLN A 298 12.55 -49.24 -32.20
N ASN A 299 12.88 -48.86 -30.96
CA ASN A 299 14.19 -49.12 -30.37
C ASN A 299 14.30 -50.60 -29.96
N THR A 300 14.32 -51.50 -30.94
CA THR A 300 14.75 -52.88 -30.73
C THR A 300 16.24 -52.89 -30.44
N VAL A 301 16.59 -52.91 -29.16
CA VAL A 301 17.97 -53.16 -28.72
C VAL A 301 18.37 -54.54 -29.24
N ALA A 302 19.45 -54.60 -30.03
CA ALA A 302 20.01 -55.85 -30.52
C ALA A 302 20.28 -56.77 -29.31
N LYS A 303 19.61 -57.93 -29.27
CA LYS A 303 19.83 -58.96 -28.24
C LYS A 303 21.30 -59.38 -28.28
N LYS A 304 22.09 -58.96 -27.28
CA LYS A 304 23.34 -59.64 -26.96
C LYS A 304 23.01 -61.08 -26.63
N SER A 305 23.72 -62.03 -27.24
CA SER A 305 23.40 -63.46 -27.18
C SER A 305 23.52 -64.08 -25.78
N ASN A 306 24.11 -63.38 -24.80
CA ASN A 306 24.19 -63.76 -23.40
C ASN A 306 23.84 -62.55 -22.50
N PHE A 307 22.55 -62.23 -22.37
CA PHE A 307 22.07 -61.18 -21.46
C PHE A 307 21.78 -61.80 -20.09
N THR A 308 22.54 -61.41 -19.06
CA THR A 308 22.38 -61.93 -17.69
C THR A 308 21.40 -61.06 -16.90
N GLN A 309 20.94 -61.56 -15.74
CA GLN A 309 20.02 -60.81 -14.88
C GLN A 309 20.67 -59.53 -14.32
N GLU A 310 21.99 -59.53 -14.12
CA GLU A 310 22.76 -58.35 -13.69
C GLU A 310 22.77 -57.23 -14.75
N ASP A 311 22.83 -57.59 -16.04
CA ASP A 311 22.76 -56.61 -17.13
C ASP A 311 21.37 -55.94 -17.21
N LEU A 312 20.30 -56.70 -16.89
CA LEU A 312 18.94 -56.17 -16.80
C LEU A 312 18.81 -55.19 -15.64
N ASP A 313 19.28 -55.57 -14.45
CA ASP A 313 19.22 -54.75 -13.25
C ASP A 313 20.04 -53.46 -13.41
N ALA A 314 21.20 -53.52 -14.07
CA ALA A 314 22.01 -52.35 -14.39
C ALA A 314 21.30 -51.40 -15.38
N SER A 315 20.64 -51.95 -16.40
CA SER A 315 19.88 -51.15 -17.38
C SER A 315 18.64 -50.50 -16.74
N LEU A 316 17.92 -51.23 -15.88
CA LEU A 316 16.79 -50.71 -15.11
C LEU A 316 17.23 -49.61 -14.14
N ALA A 317 18.33 -49.82 -13.40
CA ALA A 317 18.88 -48.82 -12.48
C ALA A 317 19.29 -47.53 -13.23
N ALA A 318 19.90 -47.66 -14.42
CA ALA A 318 20.22 -46.51 -15.27
C ALA A 318 18.95 -45.77 -15.72
N LYS A 319 17.89 -46.50 -16.10
CA LYS A 319 16.62 -45.90 -16.51
C LYS A 319 15.88 -45.22 -15.35
N ILE A 320 15.89 -45.81 -14.15
CA ILE A 320 15.33 -45.20 -12.93
C ILE A 320 16.06 -43.89 -12.63
N LYS A 321 17.40 -43.89 -12.67
CA LYS A 321 18.20 -42.68 -12.45
C LYS A 321 17.92 -41.58 -13.46
N GLU A 322 17.72 -41.93 -14.74
CA GLU A 322 17.31 -40.99 -15.78
C GLU A 322 15.92 -40.39 -15.51
N LEU A 323 14.95 -41.21 -15.10
CA LEU A 323 13.60 -40.77 -14.75
C LEU A 323 13.60 -39.85 -13.51
N GLU A 324 14.40 -40.17 -12.50
CA GLU A 324 14.58 -39.31 -11.32
C GLU A 324 15.19 -37.96 -11.69
N GLN A 325 16.21 -37.94 -12.55
CA GLN A 325 16.82 -36.70 -13.05
C GLN A 325 15.80 -35.86 -13.82
N ARG A 326 15.00 -36.48 -14.69
CA ARG A 326 13.94 -35.81 -15.43
C ARG A 326 12.88 -35.22 -14.50
N ALA A 327 12.40 -35.98 -13.51
CA ALA A 327 11.45 -35.50 -12.52
C ALA A 327 12.00 -34.31 -11.72
N GLN A 328 13.29 -34.32 -11.36
CA GLN A 328 13.94 -33.18 -10.70
C GLN A 328 14.02 -31.94 -11.59
N ILE A 329 14.29 -32.09 -12.88
CA ILE A 329 14.31 -30.98 -13.85
C ILE A 329 12.91 -30.39 -14.02
N GLU A 330 11.90 -31.23 -14.21
CA GLU A 330 10.49 -30.80 -14.35
C GLU A 330 10.01 -30.07 -13.09
N LEU A 331 10.36 -30.55 -11.89
CA LEU A 331 10.05 -29.87 -10.64
C LEU A 331 10.74 -28.49 -10.54
N LYS A 332 12.00 -28.37 -10.96
CA LYS A 332 12.72 -27.09 -10.99
C LYS A 332 12.07 -26.12 -11.97
N GLN A 333 11.70 -26.57 -13.17
CA GLN A 333 11.02 -25.76 -14.18
C GLN A 333 9.65 -25.29 -13.68
N ALA A 334 8.85 -26.17 -13.07
CA ALA A 334 7.56 -25.82 -12.50
C ALA A 334 7.68 -24.78 -11.37
N LYS A 335 8.71 -24.90 -10.51
CA LYS A 335 9.00 -23.90 -9.47
C LYS A 335 9.38 -22.54 -10.08
N GLN A 336 10.20 -22.52 -11.12
CA GLN A 336 10.59 -21.29 -11.82
C GLN A 336 9.39 -20.62 -12.49
N GLN A 337 8.56 -21.40 -13.22
CA GLN A 337 7.33 -20.90 -13.85
C GLN A 337 6.38 -20.30 -12.81
N LYS A 338 6.18 -20.98 -11.67
CA LYS A 338 5.34 -20.48 -10.58
C LYS A 338 5.89 -19.17 -9.99
N ALA A 339 7.20 -19.06 -9.81
CA ALA A 339 7.84 -17.84 -9.33
C ALA A 339 7.68 -16.69 -10.33
N GLN A 340 7.85 -16.96 -11.62
CA GLN A 340 7.67 -15.98 -12.69
C GLN A 340 6.22 -15.50 -12.79
N ALA A 341 5.25 -16.42 -12.72
CA ALA A 341 3.83 -16.08 -12.69
C ALA A 341 3.48 -15.20 -11.49
N LYS A 342 4.05 -15.47 -10.31
CA LYS A 342 3.84 -14.63 -9.12
C LYS A 342 4.39 -13.21 -9.31
N LYS A 343 5.56 -13.08 -9.92
CA LYS A 343 6.16 -11.78 -10.26
C LYS A 343 5.30 -11.00 -11.24
N GLN A 344 4.81 -11.66 -12.29
CA GLN A 344 3.93 -11.05 -13.29
C GLN A 344 2.60 -10.60 -12.69
N ALA A 345 2.00 -11.44 -11.83
CA ALA A 345 0.77 -11.10 -11.12
C ALA A 345 0.95 -9.87 -10.22
N PHE A 346 2.09 -9.76 -9.52
CA PHE A 346 2.39 -8.57 -8.73
C PHE A 346 2.64 -7.33 -9.60
N ALA A 347 3.39 -7.46 -10.69
CA ALA A 347 3.66 -6.34 -11.60
C ALA A 347 2.37 -5.75 -12.18
N ALA A 348 1.38 -6.60 -12.47
CA ALA A 348 0.06 -6.18 -12.99
C ALA A 348 -0.76 -5.35 -11.99
N CYS A 349 -0.41 -5.35 -10.70
CA CYS A 349 -1.05 -4.51 -9.70
C CYS A 349 -0.69 -3.01 -9.82
N PHE A 350 0.35 -2.65 -10.57
CA PHE A 350 0.86 -1.29 -10.67
C PHE A 350 0.84 -0.83 -12.13
N ALA A 351 0.53 0.45 -12.36
CA ALA A 351 0.48 1.00 -13.72
C ALA A 351 1.87 1.00 -14.37
N ASN A 352 2.87 1.54 -13.67
CA ASN A 352 4.22 1.75 -14.18
C ASN A 352 5.27 0.96 -13.39
N TYR A 353 5.00 -0.32 -13.11
CA TYR A 353 5.91 -1.18 -12.32
C TYR A 353 7.33 -1.28 -12.91
N GLU A 354 7.45 -1.20 -14.23
CA GLU A 354 8.74 -1.30 -14.92
C GLU A 354 9.74 -0.23 -14.46
N LEU A 355 9.26 0.97 -14.10
CA LEU A 355 10.10 2.04 -13.56
C LEU A 355 10.77 1.61 -12.24
N TYR A 356 10.03 0.88 -11.40
CA TYR A 356 10.57 0.34 -10.15
C TYR A 356 11.52 -0.83 -10.41
N ALA A 357 11.14 -1.73 -11.32
CA ALA A 357 11.94 -2.92 -11.65
C ALA A 357 13.32 -2.61 -12.25
N GLN A 358 13.49 -1.42 -12.86
CA GLN A 358 14.75 -0.95 -13.42
C GLN A 358 15.68 -0.29 -12.40
N LEU A 359 15.20 0.01 -11.19
CA LEU A 359 16.00 0.65 -10.15
C LEU A 359 17.05 -0.31 -9.59
N ASP A 360 18.19 0.25 -9.19
CA ASP A 360 19.12 -0.46 -8.33
C ASP A 360 18.51 -0.65 -6.94
N LYS A 361 18.99 -1.67 -6.23
CA LYS A 361 18.47 -2.03 -4.91
C LYS A 361 18.59 -0.89 -3.88
N SER A 362 19.61 -0.04 -3.98
CA SER A 362 19.80 1.09 -3.05
C SER A 362 18.76 2.19 -3.31
N SER A 363 18.51 2.53 -4.57
CA SER A 363 17.50 3.53 -4.92
C SER A 363 16.08 3.04 -4.61
N ALA A 364 15.79 1.76 -4.85
CA ALA A 364 14.52 1.13 -4.49
C ALA A 364 14.24 1.22 -2.97
N GLN A 365 15.24 0.91 -2.14
CA GLN A 365 15.15 1.07 -0.69
C GLN A 365 14.97 2.53 -0.28
N SER A 366 15.73 3.45 -0.88
CA SER A 366 15.61 4.88 -0.59
C SER A 366 14.23 5.43 -0.94
N LEU A 367 13.64 5.00 -2.07
CA LEU A 367 12.28 5.35 -2.47
C LEU A 367 11.26 4.88 -1.43
N LEU A 368 11.36 3.61 -1.00
CA LEU A 368 10.46 3.05 0.00
C LEU A 368 10.58 3.77 1.35
N GLU A 369 11.79 4.05 1.81
CA GLU A 369 12.03 4.79 3.06
C GLU A 369 11.49 6.21 3.00
N LYS A 370 11.72 6.93 1.91
CA LYS A 370 11.19 8.29 1.72
C LYS A 370 9.67 8.27 1.66
N THR A 371 9.08 7.33 0.93
CA THR A 371 7.62 7.16 0.84
C THR A 371 7.04 6.84 2.21
N GLN A 372 7.70 5.98 2.99
CA GLN A 372 7.27 5.65 4.34
C GLN A 372 7.32 6.86 5.28
N LYS A 373 8.40 7.63 5.25
CA LYS A 373 8.51 8.87 6.04
C LYS A 373 7.40 9.86 5.69
N PHE A 374 7.13 9.99 4.40
CA PHE A 374 6.10 10.86 3.86
C PHE A 374 4.69 10.45 4.34
N THR A 375 4.28 9.20 4.13
CA THR A 375 2.94 8.74 4.53
C THR A 375 2.79 8.73 6.05
N ARG A 376 3.83 8.30 6.78
CA ARG A 376 3.82 8.26 8.24
C ARG A 376 3.62 9.64 8.86
N LEU A 377 4.24 10.69 8.32
CA LEU A 377 4.05 12.06 8.80
C LEU A 377 2.56 12.46 8.81
N TYR A 378 1.84 12.14 7.73
CA TYR A 378 0.42 12.48 7.63
C TYR A 378 -0.45 11.59 8.51
N ILE A 379 -0.17 10.28 8.53
CA ILE A 379 -0.92 9.33 9.36
C ILE A 379 -0.76 9.67 10.85
N ASP A 380 0.46 9.95 11.32
CA ASP A 380 0.71 10.31 12.74
C ASP A 380 0.03 11.64 13.11
N LEU A 381 -0.05 12.59 12.16
CA LEU A 381 -0.78 13.84 12.34
C LEU A 381 -2.29 13.60 12.52
N LEU A 382 -2.89 12.75 11.67
CA LEU A 382 -4.31 12.42 11.74
C LEU A 382 -4.68 11.63 12.99
N LEU A 383 -3.80 10.73 13.44
CA LEU A 383 -4.02 9.92 14.63
C LEU A 383 -3.84 10.70 15.93
N GLY A 384 -3.41 11.97 15.86
CA GLY A 384 -3.14 12.79 17.05
C GLY A 384 -1.98 12.27 17.90
N THR A 385 -1.16 11.35 17.37
CA THR A 385 0.04 10.80 18.03
C THR A 385 1.25 11.73 17.88
N ARG A 386 1.05 12.93 17.31
CA ARG A 386 2.07 13.97 17.23
C ARG A 386 2.61 14.27 18.62
N THR A 387 3.93 14.23 18.76
CA THR A 387 4.59 14.80 19.93
C THR A 387 4.36 16.31 19.91
N LEU A 388 3.43 16.79 20.76
CA LEU A 388 3.31 18.21 21.09
C LEU A 388 4.69 18.70 21.52
N HIS A 389 5.34 19.48 20.66
CA HIS A 389 6.68 19.98 20.96
C HIS A 389 6.58 20.98 22.10
N THR A 390 7.65 21.06 22.89
CA THR A 390 7.83 21.91 24.08
C THR A 390 7.38 23.35 23.89
N ARG A 391 7.34 23.86 22.65
CA ARG A 391 6.85 25.20 22.30
C ARG A 391 5.33 25.33 22.31
N GLU A 392 4.56 24.35 21.86
CA GLU A 392 3.08 24.37 21.98
C GLU A 392 2.67 24.21 23.46
N GLN A 393 3.45 23.44 24.23
CA GLN A 393 3.32 23.39 25.70
C GLN A 393 3.70 24.72 26.37
N LEU A 394 4.74 25.41 25.89
CA LEU A 394 5.11 26.75 26.38
C LEU A 394 4.10 27.83 25.99
N VAL A 395 3.56 27.81 24.77
CA VAL A 395 2.53 28.76 24.34
C VAL A 395 1.23 28.54 25.10
N SER A 396 0.82 27.29 25.30
CA SER A 396 -0.33 26.97 26.15
C SER A 396 -0.07 27.35 27.62
N TYR A 397 1.12 27.06 28.16
CA TYR A 397 1.52 27.50 29.50
C TYR A 397 1.54 29.02 29.66
N LEU A 398 2.10 29.76 28.69
CA LEU A 398 2.12 31.23 28.70
C LEU A 398 0.72 31.83 28.53
N SER A 399 -0.15 31.18 27.75
CA SER A 399 -1.56 31.58 27.64
C SER A 399 -2.33 31.34 28.95
N LEU A 400 -1.99 30.26 29.66
CA LEU A 400 -2.57 29.88 30.95
C LEU A 400 -2.09 30.83 32.06
N LEU A 401 -0.80 31.18 32.09
CA LEU A 401 -0.26 32.20 32.99
C LEU A 401 -0.95 33.57 32.79
N LYS A 402 -1.10 34.01 31.53
CA LYS A 402 -1.84 35.26 31.23
C LYS A 402 -3.29 35.22 31.67
N SER A 403 -3.93 34.05 31.67
CA SER A 403 -5.31 33.89 32.14
C SER A 403 -5.45 33.82 33.66
N LEU A 404 -4.36 33.54 34.39
CA LEU A 404 -4.33 33.54 35.86
C LEU A 404 -3.93 34.89 36.45
N GLU A 405 -3.30 35.75 35.66
CA GLU A 405 -2.94 37.13 36.01
C GLU A 405 -4.07 38.14 35.78
N ALA A 406 -5.16 37.72 35.13
CA ALA A 406 -6.41 38.49 34.96
C ALA A 406 -7.46 38.01 35.97
#